data_AF-A0A496XET2-F1
#
_entry.id   AF-A0A496XET2-F1
#
_cell.length_a   1.000
_cell.length_b   1.000
_cell.length_c   1.000
_cell.angle_alpha   90.00
_cell.angle_beta   90.00
_cell.angle_gamma   90.00
#
_symmetry.space_group_name_H-M   'P 1'
#
loop_
_entity.id
_entity.type
_entity.pdbx_description
1 polymer ?
#
loop_
_entity_poly.entity_id
_entity_poly.type
_entity_poly.pdbx_seq_one_letter_code
_entity_poly.pdbx_strand_id
1 'polypeptide(L)'
;MSIHRSHRNYLDRIATQASNVFDLRQIPKWLERNTKNPMDPDQKWNFKGHEYQREILADMSDEVVAQKCSQVGASELWIRLILAMLALSKSMTAIYVLPTSGFARKFSKARIDPVITQSHLLSDLINKDVDSSELKQLGNNFLYIAGSYGQNAAISVPANALFQDEVDFCNQTTLTTFNSRLG
;
A
#
# COMPACT_ATOMS: atom_id res chain seq x y z
N MET A 1 30.70 9.41 -10.09
CA MET A 1 29.85 10.50 -9.61
C MET A 1 28.64 9.91 -8.89
N SER A 2 28.65 9.87 -7.56
CA SER A 2 27.55 9.30 -6.77
C SER A 2 26.43 10.34 -6.67
N ILE A 3 25.36 10.16 -7.45
CA ILE A 3 24.15 10.96 -7.29
C ILE A 3 23.59 10.65 -5.91
N HIS A 4 23.49 11.66 -5.04
CA HIS A 4 22.91 11.56 -3.71
C HIS A 4 21.52 10.87 -3.77
N ARG A 5 21.26 9.91 -2.87
CA ARG A 5 20.13 8.96 -2.95
C ARG A 5 18.77 9.65 -3.06
N SER A 6 18.61 10.83 -2.43
CA SER A 6 17.41 11.67 -2.54
C SER A 6 17.13 12.16 -3.95
N HIS A 7 18.17 12.56 -4.71
CA HIS A 7 18.01 13.02 -6.09
C HIS A 7 17.58 11.89 -7.03
N ARG A 8 18.01 10.64 -6.78
CA ARG A 8 17.57 9.49 -7.59
C ARG A 8 16.10 9.15 -7.38
N ASN A 9 15.62 9.16 -6.14
CA ASN A 9 14.21 8.90 -5.85
C ASN A 9 13.29 9.95 -6.51
N TYR A 10 13.74 11.21 -6.52
CA TYR A 10 13.05 12.29 -7.23
C TYR A 10 13.04 12.05 -8.75
N LEU A 11 14.17 11.62 -9.34
CA LEU A 11 14.26 11.29 -10.76
C LEU A 11 13.42 10.08 -11.15
N ASP A 12 13.38 9.02 -10.34
CA ASP A 12 12.53 7.84 -10.57
C ASP A 12 11.05 8.24 -10.55
N ARG A 13 10.66 9.15 -9.64
CA ARG A 13 9.31 9.72 -9.61
C ARG A 13 9.04 10.53 -10.88
N ILE A 14 9.94 11.41 -11.30
CA ILE A 14 9.79 12.19 -12.54
C ILE A 14 9.72 11.28 -13.76
N ALA A 15 10.56 10.26 -13.85
CA ALA A 15 10.58 9.33 -14.98
C ALA A 15 9.26 8.56 -15.09
N THR A 16 8.76 8.05 -13.97
CA THR A 16 7.44 7.40 -13.89
C THR A 16 6.31 8.37 -14.23
N GLN A 17 6.42 9.63 -13.77
CA GLN A 17 5.45 10.69 -14.07
C GLN A 17 5.48 11.11 -15.54
N ALA A 18 6.64 11.11 -16.18
CA ALA A 18 6.82 11.47 -17.59
C ALA A 18 6.29 10.38 -18.53
N SER A 19 6.33 9.10 -18.12
CA SER A 19 5.83 7.99 -18.92
C SER A 19 4.31 7.86 -18.92
N ASN A 20 3.56 8.56 -18.05
CA ASN A 20 2.10 8.51 -17.88
C ASN A 20 1.47 7.12 -17.64
N VAL A 21 2.24 6.03 -17.70
CA VAL A 21 1.82 4.67 -17.41
C VAL A 21 2.34 4.29 -16.03
N PHE A 22 1.42 4.00 -15.11
CA PHE A 22 1.76 3.42 -13.82
C PHE A 22 2.15 1.94 -14.02
N ASP A 23 3.43 1.66 -14.24
CA ASP A 23 3.90 0.30 -14.51
C ASP A 23 4.10 -0.48 -13.20
N LEU A 24 3.20 -1.42 -12.88
CA LEU A 24 3.30 -2.27 -11.67
C LEU A 24 4.50 -3.24 -11.73
N ARG A 25 5.01 -3.56 -12.92
CA ARG A 25 6.14 -4.50 -13.08
C ARG A 25 7.44 -4.01 -12.44
N GLN A 26 7.54 -2.70 -12.17
CA GLN A 26 8.70 -2.12 -11.47
C GLN A 26 8.59 -2.21 -9.94
N ILE A 27 7.42 -2.52 -9.39
CA ILE A 27 7.16 -2.52 -7.95
C ILE A 27 8.04 -3.52 -7.19
N PRO A 28 8.24 -4.78 -7.64
CA PRO A 28 9.13 -5.70 -6.93
C PRO A 28 10.53 -5.11 -6.71
N LYS A 29 11.13 -4.51 -7.75
CA LYS A 29 12.43 -3.85 -7.66
C LYS A 29 12.39 -2.60 -6.79
N TRP A 30 11.29 -1.85 -6.83
CA TRP A 30 11.09 -0.68 -5.99
C TRP A 30 11.06 -1.07 -4.50
N LEU A 31 10.38 -2.17 -4.15
CA LEU A 31 10.29 -2.67 -2.78
C LEU A 31 11.64 -3.08 -2.21
N GLU A 32 12.42 -3.85 -2.97
CA GLU A 32 13.79 -4.26 -2.57
C GLU A 32 14.72 -3.07 -2.30
N ARG A 33 14.47 -1.93 -2.95
CA ARG A 33 15.30 -0.73 -2.83
C ARG A 33 14.87 0.20 -1.69
N ASN A 34 13.56 0.32 -1.50
CA ASN A 34 12.96 1.37 -0.68
C ASN A 34 12.34 0.86 0.62
N THR A 35 12.19 -0.45 0.80
CA THR A 35 11.61 -1.03 2.01
C THR A 35 12.56 -2.04 2.66
N LYS A 36 12.31 -2.33 3.94
CA LYS A 36 13.14 -3.22 4.75
C LYS A 36 12.42 -4.51 5.11
N ASN A 37 13.20 -5.51 5.52
CA ASN A 37 12.67 -6.77 6.00
C ASN A 37 11.93 -6.54 7.34
N PRO A 38 10.70 -7.03 7.51
CA PRO A 38 9.92 -6.83 8.74
C PRO A 38 10.53 -7.50 9.97
N MET A 39 11.29 -8.59 9.79
CA MET A 39 11.92 -9.35 10.87
C MET A 39 13.34 -8.87 11.18
N ASP A 40 14.01 -8.26 10.20
CA ASP A 40 15.37 -7.75 10.33
C ASP A 40 15.47 -6.34 9.69
N PRO A 41 15.34 -5.27 10.48
CA PRO A 41 15.42 -3.89 9.99
C PRO A 41 16.78 -3.47 9.43
N ASP A 42 17.84 -4.27 9.57
CA ASP A 42 19.13 -4.00 8.94
C ASP A 42 19.20 -4.58 7.53
N GLN A 43 18.33 -5.54 7.23
CA GLN A 43 18.21 -6.13 5.89
C GLN A 43 17.18 -5.40 5.03
N LYS A 44 17.51 -5.31 3.74
CA LYS A 44 16.55 -4.85 2.72
C LYS A 44 15.47 -5.91 2.50
N TRP A 45 14.30 -5.44 2.07
CA TRP A 45 13.26 -6.35 1.58
C TRP A 45 13.82 -7.23 0.46
N ASN A 46 13.46 -8.51 0.50
CA ASN A 46 13.70 -9.47 -0.56
C ASN A 46 12.59 -10.52 -0.53
N PHE A 47 12.43 -11.24 -1.63
CA PHE A 47 11.36 -12.23 -1.81
C PHE A 47 11.80 -13.66 -1.47
N LYS A 48 12.89 -13.84 -0.72
CA LYS A 48 13.40 -15.18 -0.40
C LYS A 48 12.36 -15.95 0.42
N GLY A 49 11.99 -17.14 -0.05
CA GLY A 49 10.94 -17.98 0.54
C GLY A 49 9.51 -17.51 0.25
N HIS A 50 9.35 -16.45 -0.56
CA HIS A 50 8.07 -15.88 -0.97
C HIS A 50 8.13 -15.45 -2.44
N GLU A 51 8.85 -16.18 -3.28
CA GLU A 51 9.18 -15.79 -4.65
C GLU A 51 7.92 -15.60 -5.53
N TYR A 52 6.87 -16.38 -5.25
CA TYR A 52 5.56 -16.28 -5.91
C TYR A 52 4.91 -14.90 -5.79
N GLN A 53 5.25 -14.13 -4.73
CA GLN A 53 4.71 -12.78 -4.52
C GLN A 53 5.16 -11.79 -5.60
N ARG A 54 6.26 -12.07 -6.31
CA ARG A 54 6.76 -11.20 -7.38
C ARG A 54 5.80 -11.16 -8.57
N GLU A 55 5.21 -12.30 -8.90
CA GLU A 55 4.25 -12.41 -10.01
C GLU A 55 2.96 -11.67 -9.67
N ILE A 56 2.47 -11.85 -8.44
CA ILE A 56 1.30 -11.13 -7.93
C ILE A 56 1.48 -9.61 -7.98
N LEU A 57 2.66 -9.10 -7.58
CA LEU A 57 2.96 -7.66 -7.62
C LEU A 57 3.13 -7.10 -9.02
N ALA A 58 3.54 -7.93 -9.98
CA ALA A 58 3.80 -7.52 -11.36
C ALA A 58 2.57 -7.70 -12.26
N ASP A 59 1.49 -8.26 -11.73
CA ASP A 59 0.21 -8.38 -12.42
C ASP A 59 -0.37 -6.98 -12.69
N MET A 60 -0.74 -6.75 -13.95
CA MET A 60 -1.26 -5.47 -14.44
C MET A 60 -2.80 -5.48 -14.57
N SER A 61 -3.46 -6.55 -14.13
CA SER A 61 -4.92 -6.69 -14.18
C SER A 61 -5.60 -5.66 -13.28
N ASP A 62 -6.75 -5.15 -13.73
CA ASP A 62 -7.54 -4.17 -12.95
C ASP A 62 -8.09 -4.78 -11.65
N GLU A 63 -8.32 -6.09 -11.64
CA GLU A 63 -8.74 -6.86 -10.48
C GLU A 63 -7.82 -8.06 -10.27
N VAL A 64 -7.27 -8.20 -9.07
CA VAL A 64 -6.43 -9.32 -8.66
C VAL A 64 -7.03 -9.93 -7.40
N VAL A 65 -7.40 -11.22 -7.49
CA VAL A 65 -7.96 -11.98 -6.38
C VAL A 65 -6.99 -13.10 -6.00
N ALA A 66 -6.57 -13.12 -4.73
CA ALA A 66 -5.64 -14.13 -4.23
C ALA A 66 -6.28 -14.97 -3.11
N GLN A 67 -6.53 -16.25 -3.39
CA GLN A 67 -6.88 -17.22 -2.35
C GLN A 67 -5.60 -17.70 -1.67
N LYS A 68 -5.52 -17.52 -0.35
CA LYS A 68 -4.30 -17.75 0.44
C LYS A 68 -4.57 -18.57 1.68
N CYS A 69 -3.58 -19.34 2.12
CA CYS A 69 -3.55 -19.87 3.49
C CYS A 69 -3.05 -18.81 4.48
N SER A 70 -3.13 -19.09 5.77
CA SER A 70 -2.68 -18.18 6.82
C SER A 70 -1.15 -18.06 6.86
N GLN A 71 -0.65 -16.95 7.41
CA GLN A 71 0.79 -16.71 7.68
C GLN A 71 1.73 -16.69 6.46
N VAL A 72 1.22 -16.51 5.25
CA VAL A 72 2.04 -16.40 4.02
C VAL A 72 2.56 -15.00 3.69
N GLY A 73 2.40 -14.05 4.62
CA GLY A 73 2.89 -12.67 4.43
C GLY A 73 2.11 -11.82 3.42
N ALA A 74 0.93 -12.24 2.96
CA ALA A 74 0.15 -11.50 1.94
C ALA A 74 -0.21 -10.07 2.36
N SER A 75 -0.66 -9.85 3.60
CA SER A 75 -0.97 -8.48 4.06
C SER A 75 0.26 -7.56 4.07
N GLU A 76 1.45 -8.12 4.30
CA GLU A 76 2.73 -7.39 4.24
C GLU A 76 3.08 -6.98 2.81
N LEU A 77 2.67 -7.79 1.83
CA LEU A 77 2.79 -7.54 0.41
C LEU A 77 1.84 -6.43 -0.04
N TRP A 78 0.55 -6.53 0.33
CA TRP A 78 -0.50 -5.58 -0.07
C TRP A 78 -0.23 -4.16 0.42
N ILE A 79 0.16 -3.99 1.68
CA ILE A 79 0.49 -2.65 2.18
C ILE A 79 1.71 -2.07 1.46
N ARG A 80 2.70 -2.90 1.12
CA ARG A 80 3.90 -2.48 0.40
C ARG A 80 3.58 -2.08 -1.03
N LEU A 81 2.72 -2.85 -1.70
CA LEU A 81 2.17 -2.51 -3.01
C LEU A 81 1.49 -1.15 -2.97
N ILE A 82 0.57 -0.93 -2.04
CA ILE A 82 -0.15 0.35 -1.89
C ILE A 82 0.81 1.51 -1.61
N LEU A 83 1.76 1.35 -0.69
CA LEU A 83 2.71 2.40 -0.37
C LEU A 83 3.63 2.72 -1.55
N ALA A 84 4.03 1.70 -2.33
CA ALA A 84 4.75 1.91 -3.59
C ALA A 84 3.90 2.68 -4.60
N MET A 85 2.61 2.32 -4.72
CA MET A 85 1.66 3.02 -5.57
C MET A 85 1.53 4.50 -5.19
N LEU A 86 1.30 4.79 -3.92
CA LEU A 86 1.18 6.17 -3.42
C LEU A 86 2.48 6.97 -3.57
N ALA A 87 3.64 6.33 -3.39
CA ALA A 87 4.94 6.99 -3.52
C ALA A 87 5.29 7.38 -4.98
N LEU A 88 4.83 6.57 -5.94
CA LEU A 88 5.11 6.74 -7.37
C LEU A 88 4.03 7.59 -8.07
N SER A 89 2.80 7.60 -7.55
CA SER A 89 1.68 8.37 -8.10
C SER A 89 1.75 9.87 -7.83
N LYS A 90 1.18 10.66 -8.75
CA LYS A 90 1.07 12.13 -8.62
C LYS A 90 -0.04 12.54 -7.65
N SER A 91 -1.21 11.94 -7.79
CA SER A 91 -2.37 12.10 -6.92
C SER A 91 -3.24 10.86 -7.08
N MET A 92 -3.48 10.17 -5.96
CA MET A 92 -4.17 8.90 -5.91
C MET A 92 -4.79 8.75 -4.52
N THR A 93 -6.01 8.26 -4.48
CA THR A 93 -6.66 7.84 -3.24
C THR A 93 -6.79 6.32 -3.22
N ALA A 94 -6.22 5.67 -2.21
CA ALA A 94 -6.36 4.24 -1.98
C ALA A 94 -7.17 3.96 -0.71
N ILE A 95 -7.92 2.86 -0.71
CA ILE A 95 -8.66 2.38 0.47
C ILE A 95 -8.17 0.96 0.80
N TYR A 96 -7.82 0.74 2.07
CA TYR A 96 -7.54 -0.59 2.64
C TYR A 96 -8.66 -0.98 3.59
N VAL A 97 -9.37 -2.05 3.27
CA VAL A 97 -10.49 -2.56 4.04
C VAL A 97 -10.08 -3.83 4.75
N LEU A 98 -10.41 -3.88 6.04
CA LEU A 98 -10.23 -5.01 6.93
C LEU A 98 -11.55 -5.40 7.59
N PRO A 99 -11.64 -6.55 8.29
CA PRO A 99 -12.90 -7.00 8.87
C PRO A 99 -13.52 -5.94 9.80
N THR A 100 -12.80 -5.48 10.83
CA THR A 100 -13.30 -4.50 11.81
C THR A 100 -12.43 -3.25 11.87
N SER A 101 -13.00 -2.13 12.32
CA SER A 101 -12.24 -0.87 12.50
C SER A 101 -11.15 -1.02 13.56
N GLY A 102 -11.41 -1.76 14.64
CA GLY A 102 -10.41 -2.08 15.65
C GLY A 102 -9.23 -2.87 15.09
N PHE A 103 -9.49 -3.85 14.21
CA PHE A 103 -8.44 -4.58 13.52
C PHE A 103 -7.66 -3.67 12.56
N ALA A 104 -8.36 -2.83 11.81
CA ALA A 104 -7.77 -1.86 10.88
C ALA A 104 -6.82 -0.88 11.57
N ARG A 105 -7.23 -0.28 12.70
CA ARG A 105 -6.39 0.63 13.49
C ARG A 105 -5.13 -0.05 14.03
N LYS A 106 -5.28 -1.27 14.59
CA LYS A 106 -4.14 -2.06 15.08
C LYS A 106 -3.19 -2.40 13.94
N PHE A 107 -3.73 -2.82 12.80
CA PHE A 107 -2.96 -3.15 11.61
C PHE A 107 -2.19 -1.94 11.08
N SER A 108 -2.81 -0.75 11.02
CA SER A 108 -2.11 0.49 10.67
C SER A 108 -0.90 0.71 11.55
N LYS A 109 -1.08 0.71 12.88
CA LYS A 109 0.01 1.00 13.82
C LYS A 109 1.10 -0.08 13.84
N ALA A 110 0.72 -1.34 13.71
CA ALA A 110 1.66 -2.45 13.83
C ALA A 110 2.36 -2.83 12.51
N ARG A 111 1.79 -2.48 11.34
CA ARG A 111 2.28 -2.96 10.04
C ARG A 111 2.53 -1.86 9.03
N ILE A 112 1.66 -0.84 8.95
CA ILE A 112 1.82 0.26 7.99
C ILE A 112 2.87 1.26 8.51
N ASP A 113 2.73 1.73 9.75
CA ASP A 113 3.62 2.73 10.34
C ASP A 113 5.10 2.28 10.33
N PRO A 114 5.46 1.02 10.68
CA PRO A 114 6.84 0.55 10.59
C PRO A 114 7.41 0.61 9.18
N VAL A 115 6.63 0.30 8.15
CA VAL A 115 7.12 0.30 6.75
C VAL A 115 7.38 1.73 6.27
N ILE A 116 6.52 2.68 6.65
CA ILE A 116 6.71 4.10 6.36
C ILE A 116 7.95 4.62 7.10
N THR A 117 8.06 4.37 8.40
CA THR A 117 9.14 4.93 9.23
C THR A 117 10.52 4.33 8.92
N GLN A 118 10.58 3.06 8.51
CA GLN A 118 11.85 2.40 8.14
C GLN A 118 12.33 2.78 6.72
N SER A 119 11.45 3.34 5.89
CA SER A 119 11.77 3.77 4.54
C SER A 119 12.05 5.27 4.51
N HIS A 120 13.29 5.66 4.23
CA HIS A 120 13.66 7.07 4.14
C HIS A 120 12.80 7.85 3.13
N LEU A 121 12.40 7.20 2.03
CA LEU A 121 11.54 7.82 1.02
C LEU A 121 10.12 8.05 1.58
N LEU A 122 9.51 7.02 2.18
CA LEU A 122 8.13 7.13 2.67
C LEU A 122 8.05 8.05 3.89
N SER A 123 9.04 8.03 4.77
CA SER A 123 9.13 8.92 5.92
C SER A 123 9.28 10.39 5.53
N ASP A 124 9.88 10.68 4.37
CA ASP A 124 10.00 12.04 3.84
C ASP A 124 8.69 12.50 3.15
N LEU A 125 7.89 11.56 2.64
CA LEU A 125 6.62 11.85 1.96
C LEU A 125 5.42 11.99 2.91
N ILE A 126 5.46 11.35 4.09
CA ILE A 126 4.32 11.33 5.01
C ILE A 126 4.07 12.74 5.60
N ASN A 127 2.83 13.20 5.53
CA ASN A 127 2.39 14.39 6.24
C ASN A 127 2.04 14.04 7.69
N LYS A 128 2.87 14.49 8.62
CA LYS A 128 2.72 14.20 10.07
C LYS A 128 1.46 14.81 10.69
N ASP A 129 0.92 15.88 10.12
CA ASP A 129 -0.28 16.53 10.65
C ASP A 129 -1.56 15.73 10.34
N VAL A 130 -1.52 14.87 9.32
CA VAL A 130 -2.65 14.05 8.87
C VAL A 130 -2.44 12.56 9.20
N ASP A 131 -1.26 12.18 9.70
CA ASP A 131 -0.87 10.81 9.99
C ASP A 131 -1.64 10.21 11.18
N SER A 132 -2.67 9.41 10.89
CA SER A 132 -3.53 8.75 11.87
C SER A 132 -3.66 7.25 11.62
N SER A 133 -4.38 6.54 12.50
CA SER A 133 -4.62 5.09 12.32
C SER A 133 -5.65 4.74 11.23
N GLU A 134 -6.36 5.74 10.72
CA GLU A 134 -7.42 5.58 9.71
C GLU A 134 -7.13 6.33 8.40
N LEU A 135 -6.18 7.27 8.43
CA LEU A 135 -5.82 8.10 7.29
C LEU A 135 -4.31 8.35 7.30
N LYS A 136 -3.68 8.12 6.15
CA LYS A 136 -2.30 8.53 5.86
C LYS A 136 -2.31 9.44 4.64
N GLN A 137 -1.49 10.49 4.66
CA GLN A 137 -1.25 11.33 3.50
C GLN A 137 0.22 11.26 3.10
N LEU A 138 0.50 10.78 1.88
CA LEU A 138 1.85 10.72 1.32
C LEU A 138 1.94 11.66 0.12
N GLY A 139 2.58 12.82 0.31
CA GLY A 139 2.52 13.92 -0.65
C GLY A 139 1.08 14.37 -0.92
N ASN A 140 0.63 14.24 -2.17
CA ASN A 140 -0.74 14.57 -2.61
C ASN A 140 -1.65 13.33 -2.71
N ASN A 141 -1.23 12.21 -2.13
CA ASN A 141 -1.93 10.94 -2.19
C ASN A 141 -2.47 10.58 -0.80
N PHE A 142 -3.60 9.88 -0.75
CA PHE A 142 -4.26 9.51 0.50
C PHE A 142 -4.46 7.99 0.59
N LEU A 143 -4.28 7.46 1.78
CA LEU A 143 -4.61 6.08 2.14
C LEU A 143 -5.62 6.08 3.28
N TYR A 144 -6.82 5.61 2.99
CA TYR A 144 -7.85 5.38 4.00
C TYR A 144 -7.79 3.93 4.48
N ILE A 145 -7.90 3.73 5.78
CA ILE A 145 -7.84 2.42 6.43
C ILE A 145 -9.14 2.23 7.20
N ALA A 146 -9.97 1.29 6.75
CA ALA A 146 -11.35 1.16 7.20
C ALA A 146 -11.71 -0.29 7.59
N GLY A 147 -12.74 -0.43 8.42
CA GLY A 147 -13.31 -1.71 8.79
C GLY A 147 -14.65 -1.95 8.10
N SER A 148 -14.93 -3.17 7.65
CA SER A 148 -16.15 -3.51 6.89
C SER A 148 -17.46 -3.48 7.70
N TYR A 149 -17.42 -3.62 9.04
CA TYR A 149 -18.63 -3.65 9.89
C TYR A 149 -19.06 -2.29 10.48
N GLY A 150 -18.35 -1.19 10.19
CA GLY A 150 -18.73 0.13 10.72
C GLY A 150 -19.99 0.71 10.05
N GLN A 151 -20.87 1.37 10.81
CA GLN A 151 -22.10 2.00 10.27
C GLN A 151 -21.83 3.05 9.17
N ASN A 152 -20.68 3.72 9.20
CA ASN A 152 -20.21 4.65 8.17
C ASN A 152 -18.95 4.13 7.45
N ALA A 153 -18.76 2.81 7.40
CA ALA A 153 -17.54 2.19 6.91
C ALA A 153 -17.20 2.59 5.47
N ALA A 154 -18.20 2.64 4.60
CA ALA A 154 -18.03 3.14 3.25
C ALA A 154 -17.92 4.66 3.26
N ILE A 155 -16.68 5.14 3.19
CA ILE A 155 -16.33 6.55 3.14
C ILE A 155 -16.89 7.14 1.83
N SER A 156 -17.53 8.32 1.89
CA SER A 156 -18.01 9.06 0.71
C SER A 156 -16.86 9.75 -0.04
N VAL A 157 -15.77 9.01 -0.30
CA VAL A 157 -14.57 9.49 -0.99
C VAL A 157 -14.31 8.59 -2.20
N PRO A 158 -14.12 9.16 -3.41
CA PRO A 158 -13.73 8.37 -4.58
C PRO A 158 -12.34 7.77 -4.38
N ALA A 159 -12.17 6.53 -4.84
CA ALA A 159 -10.92 5.80 -4.76
C ALA A 159 -10.42 5.44 -6.16
N ASN A 160 -9.10 5.48 -6.33
CA ASN A 160 -8.42 4.98 -7.52
C ASN A 160 -7.96 3.53 -7.34
N ALA A 161 -7.79 3.10 -6.09
CA ALA A 161 -7.41 1.73 -5.77
C ALA A 161 -8.10 1.26 -4.49
N LEU A 162 -8.53 0.00 -4.47
CA LEU A 162 -9.24 -0.61 -3.36
C LEU A 162 -8.60 -1.97 -3.06
N PHE A 163 -8.26 -2.16 -1.79
CA PHE A 163 -7.67 -3.38 -1.28
C PHE A 163 -8.56 -3.92 -0.18
N GLN A 164 -8.99 -5.17 -0.34
CA GLN A 164 -9.86 -5.86 0.61
C GLN A 164 -9.09 -7.06 1.15
N ASP A 165 -8.74 -7.03 2.43
CA ASP A 165 -7.99 -8.10 3.08
C ASP A 165 -8.89 -8.84 4.07
N GLU A 166 -8.63 -10.15 4.22
CA GLU A 166 -9.47 -11.07 4.99
C GLU A 166 -10.96 -11.00 4.57
N VAL A 167 -11.21 -11.03 3.25
CA VAL A 167 -12.53 -10.89 2.61
C VAL A 167 -13.58 -11.83 3.19
N ASP A 168 -13.21 -13.08 3.48
CA ASP A 168 -14.11 -14.10 4.05
C ASP A 168 -14.66 -13.71 5.43
N PHE A 169 -13.96 -12.82 6.14
CA PHE A 169 -14.36 -12.32 7.46
C PHE A 169 -15.03 -10.93 7.39
N CYS A 170 -15.14 -10.34 6.21
CA CYS A 170 -15.70 -9.01 6.01
C CYS A 170 -17.22 -9.03 5.76
N ASN A 171 -17.87 -7.89 6.00
CA ASN A 171 -19.26 -7.67 5.61
C ASN A 171 -19.37 -7.47 4.08
N GLN A 172 -19.97 -8.44 3.40
CA GLN A 172 -20.07 -8.46 1.93
C GLN A 172 -20.87 -7.28 1.35
N THR A 173 -21.92 -6.83 2.05
CA THR A 173 -22.71 -5.66 1.65
C THR A 173 -21.86 -4.39 1.68
N THR A 174 -21.05 -4.22 2.73
CA THR A 174 -20.14 -3.08 2.82
C THR A 174 -19.04 -3.15 1.77
N LEU A 175 -18.47 -4.33 1.49
CA LEU A 175 -17.47 -4.50 0.43
C LEU A 175 -18.01 -4.07 -0.94
N THR A 176 -19.26 -4.42 -1.25
CA THR A 176 -19.94 -3.97 -2.47
C THR A 176 -20.03 -2.43 -2.52
N THR A 177 -20.26 -1.80 -1.37
CA THR A 177 -20.31 -0.33 -1.25
C THR A 177 -18.94 0.32 -1.37
N PHE A 178 -17.86 -0.39 -1.04
CA PHE A 178 -16.49 0.07 -1.32
C PHE A 178 -16.14 -0.08 -2.80
N ASN A 179 -16.57 -1.16 -3.45
CA ASN A 179 -16.36 -1.35 -4.89
C ASN A 179 -16.99 -0.21 -5.70
N SER A 180 -18.16 0.30 -5.30
CA SER A 180 -18.76 1.48 -5.95
C SER A 180 -18.03 2.80 -5.74
N ARG A 181 -16.94 2.82 -4.94
CA ARG A 181 -16.06 3.99 -4.79
C ARG A 181 -14.93 4.01 -5.80
N LEU A 182 -14.65 2.88 -6.44
CA LEU A 182 -13.80 2.86 -7.63
C LEU A 182 -14.53 3.62 -8.73
N GLY A 183 -13.91 4.71 -9.19
CA GLY A 183 -14.45 5.59 -10.23
C GLY A 183 -14.32 5.04 -11.63
#